data_AF-A0A836TAN5-F1
#
_entry.id   AF-A0A836TAN5-F1
#
_cell.length_a   1.000
_cell.length_b   1.000
_cell.length_c   1.000
_cell.angle_alpha   90.00
_cell.angle_beta   90.00
_cell.angle_gamma   90.00
#
_symmetry.space_group_name_H-M   'P 1'
#
loop_
_entity.id
_entity.type
_entity.pdbx_description
1 polymer ?
#
loop_
_entity_poly.entity_id
_entity_poly.type
_entity_poly.pdbx_seq_one_letter_code
_entity_poly.pdbx_strand_id
1 'polypeptide(L)'
;MKQDTKVFKDILIKVYDNFYYRLISDPYFGEFFKNKDVEEIKRKQRKNLIKNYNRFIKGNLEEVKQNYIQLAKLHDELGLDFNSYMDSLSELEILILKEIFQFYKQNNLKNFDIEYFFISFEDFFDLIRKYSAAGYLDNLVHREKKIMDEFIEANIDYKLYEVKDLVDTHLDWKEDILDFLIDEKNIDENQISVCSCKATSWLEDRLKEEKSKEKKEKLKKLQKLHYKLHKSAEKLVSLKKEEKFFQLVYEYNNFVKTSLIFLSSFIAYTTSQQIKKLQRDPLTHLLSRGLLKEIFLNVMDLSILSGEPFAVTFIDIDNFKKINDKYGH
;
A
#
# COMPACT_ATOMS: atom_id res chain seq x y z
N MET A 1 0.10 -8.43 -41.48
CA MET A 1 0.37 -7.05 -41.02
C MET A 1 -0.63 -5.99 -41.51
N LYS A 2 -0.65 -5.56 -42.79
CA LYS A 2 -1.60 -4.51 -43.25
C LYS A 2 -3.07 -4.96 -43.16
N GLN A 3 -3.33 -6.24 -43.39
CA GLN A 3 -4.65 -6.85 -43.28
C GLN A 3 -5.12 -6.89 -41.82
N ASP A 4 -4.25 -7.30 -40.89
CA ASP A 4 -4.53 -7.39 -39.44
C ASP A 4 -4.92 -6.04 -38.85
N THR A 5 -4.17 -4.98 -39.17
CA THR A 5 -4.50 -3.59 -38.79
C THR A 5 -5.91 -3.18 -39.25
N LYS A 6 -6.28 -3.54 -40.49
CA LYS A 6 -7.57 -3.18 -41.07
C LYS A 6 -8.70 -3.94 -40.36
N VAL A 7 -8.53 -5.26 -40.20
CA VAL A 7 -9.47 -6.13 -39.50
C VAL A 7 -9.68 -5.64 -38.07
N PHE A 8 -8.60 -5.37 -37.33
CA PHE A 8 -8.67 -4.84 -35.96
C PHE A 8 -9.43 -3.51 -35.89
N LYS A 9 -9.16 -2.58 -36.81
CA LYS A 9 -9.86 -1.29 -36.89
C LYS A 9 -11.37 -1.47 -37.13
N ASP A 10 -11.74 -2.31 -38.09
CA ASP A 10 -13.14 -2.52 -38.47
C ASP A 10 -13.93 -3.17 -37.33
N ILE A 11 -13.32 -4.14 -36.65
CA ILE A 11 -13.86 -4.77 -35.44
C ILE A 11 -14.03 -3.75 -34.32
N LEU A 12 -13.00 -2.94 -34.06
CA LEU A 12 -13.02 -2.00 -32.96
C LEU A 12 -14.13 -0.95 -33.12
N ILE A 13 -14.41 -0.51 -34.34
CA ILE A 13 -15.50 0.43 -34.62
C ILE A 13 -16.85 -0.14 -34.19
N LYS A 14 -17.11 -1.43 -34.43
CA LYS A 14 -18.36 -2.10 -34.04
C LYS A 14 -18.48 -2.33 -32.54
N VAL A 15 -17.36 -2.66 -31.89
CA VAL A 15 -17.33 -3.05 -30.48
C VAL A 15 -17.40 -1.84 -29.54
N TYR A 16 -16.77 -0.72 -29.91
CA TYR A 16 -16.57 0.41 -29.00
C TYR A 16 -17.89 1.06 -28.52
N ASP A 17 -18.92 1.11 -29.36
CA ASP A 17 -20.21 1.70 -28.98
C ASP A 17 -20.88 0.88 -27.88
N ASN A 18 -20.87 -0.45 -28.03
CA ASN A 18 -21.39 -1.39 -27.02
C ASN A 18 -20.57 -1.32 -25.71
N PHE A 19 -19.24 -1.27 -25.82
CA PHE A 19 -18.37 -1.14 -24.65
C PHE A 19 -18.69 0.11 -23.83
N TYR A 20 -18.75 1.28 -24.48
CA TYR A 20 -19.07 2.54 -23.79
C TYR A 20 -20.50 2.57 -23.26
N TYR A 21 -21.46 2.02 -24.00
CA TYR A 21 -22.83 1.88 -23.50
C TYR A 21 -22.87 1.14 -22.16
N ARG A 22 -22.10 0.05 -22.03
CA ARG A 22 -22.02 -0.72 -20.78
C ARG A 22 -21.33 0.04 -19.66
N LEU A 23 -20.19 0.70 -19.94
CA LEU A 23 -19.52 1.54 -18.97
C LEU A 23 -20.41 2.67 -18.45
N ILE A 24 -21.14 3.36 -19.32
CA ILE A 24 -22.00 4.48 -18.91
C ILE A 24 -23.22 3.99 -18.13
N SER A 25 -23.71 2.78 -18.47
CA SER A 25 -24.85 2.16 -17.78
C SER A 25 -24.49 1.60 -16.40
N ASP A 26 -23.20 1.34 -16.15
CA ASP A 26 -22.72 0.91 -14.85
C ASP A 26 -22.74 2.09 -13.85
N PRO A 27 -23.37 1.96 -12.67
CA PRO A 27 -23.49 3.06 -11.71
C PRO A 27 -22.15 3.64 -11.25
N TYR A 28 -21.11 2.82 -11.16
CA TYR A 28 -19.79 3.25 -10.72
C TYR A 28 -19.08 4.06 -11.81
N PHE A 29 -19.02 3.53 -13.03
CA PHE A 29 -18.39 4.23 -14.15
C PHE A 29 -19.22 5.41 -14.67
N GLY A 30 -20.55 5.36 -14.59
CA GLY A 30 -21.44 6.44 -15.00
C GLY A 30 -21.14 7.77 -14.32
N GLU A 31 -20.78 7.75 -13.03
CA GLU A 31 -20.38 8.96 -12.29
C GLU A 31 -19.05 9.52 -12.82
N PHE A 32 -18.10 8.65 -13.24
CA PHE A 32 -16.84 9.10 -13.84
C PHE A 32 -17.05 9.86 -15.17
N PHE A 33 -18.08 9.51 -15.94
CA PHE A 33 -18.39 10.16 -17.23
C PHE A 33 -19.28 11.40 -17.10
N LYS A 34 -19.79 11.69 -15.90
CA LYS A 34 -20.64 12.85 -15.65
C LYS A 34 -19.89 14.14 -15.99
N ASN A 35 -20.56 15.02 -16.74
CA ASN A 35 -20.01 16.29 -17.22
C ASN A 35 -18.79 16.17 -18.17
N LYS A 36 -18.54 14.99 -18.76
CA LYS A 36 -17.48 14.78 -19.76
C LYS A 36 -18.07 14.58 -21.14
N ASP A 37 -17.34 14.98 -22.19
CA ASP A 37 -17.68 14.65 -23.58
C ASP A 37 -17.30 13.18 -23.87
N VAL A 38 -18.27 12.30 -23.66
CA VAL A 38 -18.13 10.85 -23.85
C VAL A 38 -17.73 10.50 -25.29
N GLU A 39 -18.32 11.15 -26.29
CA GLU A 39 -18.01 10.86 -27.70
C GLU A 39 -16.59 11.30 -28.05
N GLU A 40 -16.11 12.41 -27.49
CA GLU A 40 -14.73 12.81 -27.65
C GLU A 40 -13.76 11.81 -27.00
N ILE A 41 -14.03 11.38 -25.77
CA ILE A 41 -13.21 10.39 -25.04
C ILE A 41 -13.16 9.08 -25.82
N LYS A 42 -14.31 8.56 -26.21
CA LYS A 42 -14.46 7.36 -27.02
C LYS A 42 -13.68 7.44 -28.33
N ARG A 43 -13.76 8.57 -29.05
CA ARG A 43 -12.98 8.81 -30.26
C ARG A 43 -11.48 8.82 -30.00
N LYS A 44 -11.03 9.49 -28.92
CA LYS A 44 -9.62 9.57 -28.51
C LYS A 44 -9.07 8.19 -28.14
N GLN A 45 -9.76 7.44 -27.29
CA GLN A 45 -9.34 6.09 -26.87
C GLN A 45 -9.32 5.11 -28.04
N ARG A 46 -10.34 5.11 -28.90
CA ARG A 46 -10.36 4.25 -30.11
C ARG A 46 -9.18 4.53 -31.03
N LYS A 47 -8.91 5.81 -31.29
CA LYS A 47 -7.77 6.24 -32.12
C LYS A 47 -6.45 5.83 -31.48
N ASN A 48 -6.33 5.95 -30.15
CA ASN A 48 -5.15 5.54 -29.41
C ASN A 48 -4.90 4.04 -29.51
N LEU A 49 -5.93 3.21 -29.28
CA LEU A 49 -5.82 1.75 -29.35
C LEU A 49 -5.40 1.26 -30.74
N ILE A 50 -6.01 1.79 -31.81
CA ILE A 50 -5.62 1.49 -33.20
C ILE A 50 -4.17 1.91 -33.48
N LYS A 51 -3.78 3.12 -33.04
CA LYS A 51 -2.43 3.64 -33.25
C LYS A 51 -1.40 2.73 -32.56
N ASN A 52 -1.67 2.30 -31.34
CA ASN A 52 -0.75 1.46 -30.58
C ASN A 52 -0.72 0.01 -31.06
N TYR A 53 -1.85 -0.55 -31.49
CA TYR A 53 -1.86 -1.86 -32.14
C TYR A 53 -0.98 -1.84 -33.42
N ASN A 54 -1.08 -0.78 -34.22
CA ASN A 54 -0.23 -0.62 -35.40
C ASN A 54 1.26 -0.49 -35.08
N ARG A 55 1.61 0.15 -33.96
CA ARG A 55 3.00 0.24 -33.49
C ARG A 55 3.49 -1.11 -32.98
N PHE A 56 2.65 -1.81 -32.22
CA PHE A 56 2.91 -3.15 -31.70
C PHE A 56 3.22 -4.13 -32.82
N ILE A 57 2.34 -4.22 -33.82
CA ILE A 57 2.55 -5.10 -34.98
C ILE A 57 3.83 -4.75 -35.75
N LYS A 58 4.24 -3.47 -35.78
CA LYS A 58 5.49 -3.03 -36.42
C LYS A 58 6.75 -3.26 -35.56
N GLY A 59 6.61 -3.77 -34.34
CA GLY A 59 7.73 -3.98 -33.41
C GLY A 59 8.16 -2.73 -32.63
N ASN A 60 7.42 -1.62 -32.71
CA ASN A 60 7.73 -0.38 -31.96
C ASN A 60 7.25 -0.50 -30.50
N LEU A 61 7.75 -1.48 -29.77
CA LEU A 61 7.24 -1.83 -28.43
C LEU A 61 7.43 -0.69 -27.43
N GLU A 62 8.59 -0.03 -27.40
CA GLU A 62 8.86 1.05 -26.44
C GLU A 62 7.86 2.21 -26.52
N GLU A 63 7.47 2.62 -27.73
CA GLU A 63 6.44 3.66 -27.90
C GLU A 63 5.07 3.23 -27.35
N VAL A 64 4.75 1.94 -27.42
CA VAL A 64 3.50 1.38 -26.89
C VAL A 64 3.56 1.31 -25.38
N LYS A 65 4.68 0.82 -24.81
CA LYS A 65 4.92 0.75 -23.36
C LYS A 65 4.76 2.13 -22.72
N GLN A 66 5.49 3.12 -23.22
CA GLN A 66 5.46 4.48 -22.70
C GLN A 66 4.06 5.10 -22.82
N ASN A 67 3.32 4.80 -23.90
CA ASN A 67 1.96 5.31 -24.03
C ASN A 67 1.02 4.76 -22.95
N TYR A 68 1.08 3.46 -22.64
CA TYR A 68 0.19 2.87 -21.64
C TYR A 68 0.61 3.17 -20.21
N ILE A 69 1.90 3.40 -19.94
CA ILE A 69 2.36 3.97 -18.67
C ILE A 69 1.69 5.34 -18.46
N GLN A 70 1.84 6.25 -19.44
CA GLN A 70 1.29 7.61 -19.32
C GLN A 70 -0.23 7.64 -19.29
N LEU A 71 -0.89 6.77 -20.08
CA LEU A 71 -2.35 6.68 -20.07
C LEU A 71 -2.89 6.16 -18.74
N ALA A 72 -2.21 5.19 -18.12
CA ALA A 72 -2.58 4.69 -16.81
C ALA A 72 -2.39 5.75 -15.70
N LYS A 73 -1.29 6.50 -15.74
CA LYS A 73 -1.09 7.64 -14.83
C LYS A 73 -2.23 8.66 -14.94
N LEU A 74 -2.62 9.01 -16.17
CA LEU A 74 -3.75 9.90 -16.42
C LEU A 74 -5.07 9.33 -15.87
N HIS A 75 -5.35 8.04 -16.08
CA HIS A 75 -6.58 7.42 -15.56
C HIS A 75 -6.64 7.46 -14.02
N ASP A 76 -5.53 7.15 -13.37
CA ASP A 76 -5.39 7.22 -11.92
C ASP A 76 -5.57 8.66 -11.39
N GLU A 77 -4.98 9.66 -12.05
CA GLU A 77 -5.17 11.09 -11.74
C GLU A 77 -6.64 11.54 -11.90
N LEU A 78 -7.37 10.94 -12.85
CA LEU A 78 -8.79 11.19 -13.04
C LEU A 78 -9.68 10.42 -12.03
N GLY A 79 -9.08 9.65 -11.13
CA GLY A 79 -9.78 8.92 -10.07
C GLY A 79 -10.34 7.56 -10.49
N LEU A 80 -9.92 7.02 -11.64
CA LEU A 80 -10.26 5.64 -12.00
C LEU A 80 -9.28 4.70 -11.28
N ASP A 81 -9.78 3.81 -10.42
CA ASP A 81 -8.92 2.87 -9.71
C ASP A 81 -8.41 1.73 -10.62
N PHE A 82 -7.29 1.14 -10.20
CA PHE A 82 -6.61 0.08 -10.94
C PHE A 82 -7.49 -1.14 -11.24
N ASN A 83 -8.31 -1.59 -10.29
CA ASN A 83 -9.10 -2.80 -10.47
C ASN A 83 -10.23 -2.56 -11.48
N SER A 84 -10.96 -1.45 -11.34
CA SER A 84 -11.99 -1.08 -12.30
C SER A 84 -11.42 -0.83 -13.70
N TYR A 85 -10.23 -0.22 -13.80
CA TYR A 85 -9.54 -0.13 -15.09
C TYR A 85 -9.24 -1.51 -15.69
N MET A 86 -8.69 -2.45 -14.90
CA MET A 86 -8.36 -3.80 -15.38
C MET A 86 -9.59 -4.63 -15.77
N ASP A 87 -10.68 -4.48 -15.03
CA ASP A 87 -11.96 -5.12 -15.34
C ASP A 87 -12.53 -4.57 -16.66
N SER A 88 -12.50 -3.24 -16.85
CA SER A 88 -12.96 -2.61 -18.09
C SER A 88 -12.11 -3.03 -19.30
N LEU A 89 -10.80 -3.17 -19.12
CA LEU A 89 -9.89 -3.63 -20.17
C LEU A 89 -10.18 -5.08 -20.56
N SER A 90 -10.42 -5.95 -19.58
CA SER A 90 -10.76 -7.36 -19.79
C SER A 90 -12.13 -7.50 -20.48
N GLU A 91 -13.11 -6.67 -20.13
CA GLU A 91 -14.38 -6.64 -20.85
C GLU A 91 -14.21 -6.21 -22.31
N LEU A 92 -13.43 -5.16 -22.56
CA LEU A 92 -13.14 -4.70 -23.92
C LEU A 92 -12.46 -5.80 -24.74
N GLU A 93 -11.47 -6.49 -24.17
CA GLU A 93 -10.78 -7.60 -24.80
C GLU A 93 -11.76 -8.71 -25.21
N ILE A 94 -12.61 -9.16 -24.28
CA ILE A 94 -13.63 -10.20 -24.52
C ILE A 94 -14.59 -9.78 -25.63
N LEU A 95 -15.03 -8.52 -25.65
CA LEU A 95 -15.91 -8.02 -26.70
C LEU A 95 -15.23 -8.02 -28.07
N ILE A 96 -13.95 -7.64 -28.13
CA ILE A 96 -13.17 -7.67 -29.37
C ILE A 96 -12.98 -9.12 -29.83
N LEU A 97 -12.59 -10.04 -28.94
CA LEU A 97 -12.47 -11.47 -29.25
C LEU A 97 -13.75 -12.06 -29.84
N LYS A 98 -14.90 -11.76 -29.23
CA LYS A 98 -16.20 -12.20 -29.75
C LYS A 98 -16.45 -11.72 -31.17
N GLU A 99 -16.17 -10.45 -31.45
CA GLU A 99 -16.34 -9.88 -32.79
C GLU A 99 -15.31 -10.43 -33.79
N ILE A 100 -14.08 -10.73 -33.36
CA ILE A 100 -13.05 -11.40 -34.19
C ILE A 100 -13.58 -12.73 -34.72
N PHE A 101 -14.10 -13.60 -33.85
CA PHE A 101 -14.64 -14.90 -34.27
C PHE A 101 -15.88 -14.77 -35.17
N GLN A 102 -16.76 -13.80 -34.89
CA GLN A 102 -17.91 -13.52 -35.75
C GLN A 102 -17.49 -13.04 -37.14
N PHE A 103 -16.55 -12.10 -37.20
CA PHE A 103 -16.00 -11.56 -38.43
C PHE A 103 -15.33 -12.64 -39.28
N TYR A 104 -14.54 -13.52 -38.66
CA TYR A 104 -13.91 -14.66 -39.33
C TYR A 104 -14.94 -15.60 -39.95
N LYS A 105 -16.00 -15.95 -39.20
CA LYS A 105 -17.09 -16.81 -39.66
C LYS A 105 -17.87 -16.21 -40.84
N GLN A 106 -18.14 -14.90 -40.81
CA GLN A 106 -18.96 -14.21 -41.82
C GLN A 106 -18.20 -13.97 -43.14
N ASN A 107 -16.90 -13.68 -43.07
CA ASN A 107 -16.13 -13.26 -44.25
C ASN A 107 -15.38 -14.41 -44.95
N ASN A 108 -15.50 -15.65 -44.43
CA ASN A 108 -14.91 -16.86 -45.00
C ASN A 108 -13.46 -16.66 -45.48
N LEU A 109 -12.65 -16.02 -44.63
CA LEU A 109 -11.30 -15.55 -44.97
C LEU A 109 -10.32 -16.72 -45.02
N LYS A 110 -10.33 -17.48 -46.12
CA LYS A 110 -9.49 -18.67 -46.31
C LYS A 110 -7.98 -18.42 -46.18
N ASN A 111 -7.53 -17.17 -46.33
CA ASN A 111 -6.12 -16.78 -46.26
C ASN A 111 -5.78 -15.96 -44.99
N PHE A 112 -6.70 -15.85 -44.03
CA PHE A 112 -6.45 -15.15 -42.78
C PHE A 112 -6.04 -16.16 -41.71
N ASP A 113 -4.83 -16.01 -41.19
CA ASP A 113 -4.33 -16.81 -40.08
C ASP A 113 -4.93 -16.31 -38.77
N ILE A 114 -6.07 -16.91 -38.40
CA ILE A 114 -6.81 -16.56 -37.20
C ILE A 114 -6.04 -16.90 -35.91
N GLU A 115 -5.21 -17.94 -35.94
CA GLU A 115 -4.43 -18.37 -34.77
C GLU A 115 -3.31 -17.36 -34.50
N TYR A 116 -2.54 -16.99 -35.53
CA TYR A 116 -1.54 -15.95 -35.41
C TYR A 116 -2.15 -14.61 -34.95
N PHE A 117 -3.29 -14.23 -35.53
CA PHE A 117 -3.97 -12.99 -35.14
C PHE A 117 -4.44 -13.02 -33.69
N PHE A 118 -4.98 -14.15 -33.22
CA PHE A 118 -5.41 -14.33 -31.84
C PHE A 118 -4.23 -14.23 -30.87
N ILE A 119 -3.12 -14.94 -31.11
CA ILE A 119 -1.91 -14.87 -30.28
C ILE A 119 -1.37 -13.45 -30.24
N SER A 120 -1.26 -12.79 -31.40
CA SER A 120 -0.78 -11.41 -31.49
C SER A 120 -1.70 -10.41 -30.77
N PHE A 121 -3.01 -10.66 -30.77
CA PHE A 121 -3.98 -9.86 -30.04
C PHE A 121 -3.85 -10.04 -28.51
N GLU A 122 -3.73 -11.28 -28.03
CA GLU A 122 -3.48 -11.59 -26.61
C GLU A 122 -2.17 -10.94 -26.14
N ASP A 123 -1.07 -11.11 -26.88
CA ASP A 123 0.22 -10.49 -26.57
C ASP A 123 0.12 -8.96 -26.47
N PHE A 124 -0.71 -8.34 -27.34
CA PHE A 124 -0.95 -6.91 -27.29
C PHE A 124 -1.68 -6.50 -26.01
N PHE A 125 -2.75 -7.19 -25.63
CA PHE A 125 -3.51 -6.87 -24.41
C PHE A 125 -2.72 -7.17 -23.13
N ASP A 126 -1.89 -8.20 -23.11
CA ASP A 126 -0.96 -8.47 -22.02
C ASP A 126 0.08 -7.36 -21.87
N LEU A 127 0.59 -6.81 -22.98
CA LEU A 127 1.43 -5.62 -22.96
C LEU A 127 0.67 -4.42 -22.39
N ILE A 128 -0.59 -4.20 -22.77
CA ILE A 128 -1.43 -3.12 -22.20
C ILE A 128 -1.54 -3.28 -20.69
N ARG A 129 -1.92 -4.47 -20.19
CA ARG A 129 -2.07 -4.74 -18.76
C ARG A 129 -0.78 -4.48 -18.00
N LYS A 130 0.32 -5.04 -18.49
CA LYS A 130 1.64 -4.95 -17.87
C LYS A 130 2.08 -3.51 -17.69
N TYR A 131 2.03 -2.71 -18.75
CA TYR A 131 2.55 -1.34 -18.71
C TYR A 131 1.54 -0.32 -18.17
N SER A 132 0.25 -0.63 -18.20
CA SER A 132 -0.73 0.13 -17.42
C SER A 132 -0.50 -0.09 -15.92
N ALA A 133 -0.26 -1.32 -15.47
CA ALA A 133 0.07 -1.61 -14.08
C ALA A 133 1.33 -0.88 -13.60
N ALA A 134 2.35 -0.77 -14.45
CA ALA A 134 3.54 0.04 -14.16
C ALA A 134 3.18 1.53 -13.96
N GLY A 135 2.31 2.10 -14.80
CA GLY A 135 1.85 3.49 -14.65
C GLY A 135 1.06 3.74 -13.36
N TYR A 136 0.14 2.84 -13.00
CA TYR A 136 -0.58 2.91 -11.71
C TYR A 136 0.35 2.78 -10.51
N LEU A 137 1.30 1.84 -10.56
CA LEU A 137 2.28 1.64 -9.50
C LEU A 137 3.08 2.91 -9.24
N ASP A 138 3.53 3.58 -10.30
CA ASP A 138 4.29 4.82 -10.21
C ASP A 138 3.52 5.91 -9.45
N ASN A 139 2.27 6.20 -9.84
CA ASN A 139 1.45 7.17 -9.12
C ASN A 139 1.17 6.75 -7.66
N LEU A 140 0.92 5.45 -7.43
CA LEU A 140 0.70 4.91 -6.08
C LEU A 140 1.90 5.16 -5.18
N VAL A 141 3.11 4.90 -5.67
CA VAL A 141 4.36 5.12 -4.92
C VAL A 141 4.59 6.61 -4.64
N HIS A 142 4.40 7.48 -5.64
CA HIS A 142 4.54 8.93 -5.44
C HIS A 142 3.59 9.48 -4.38
N ARG A 143 2.32 9.02 -4.37
CA ARG A 143 1.36 9.38 -3.32
C ARG A 143 1.79 8.90 -1.95
N GLU A 144 2.28 7.67 -1.85
CA GLU A 144 2.70 7.08 -0.57
C GLU A 144 3.89 7.82 0.03
N LYS A 145 4.86 8.22 -0.78
CA LYS A 145 5.98 9.06 -0.31
C LYS A 145 5.50 10.37 0.29
N LYS A 146 4.59 11.07 -0.41
CA LYS A 146 4.01 12.32 0.11
C LYS A 146 3.26 12.10 1.44
N ILE A 147 2.48 11.03 1.56
CA ILE A 147 1.77 10.68 2.80
C ILE A 147 2.76 10.38 3.93
N MET A 148 3.88 9.73 3.60
CA MET A 148 4.92 9.40 4.56
C MET A 148 5.59 10.66 5.11
N ASP A 149 5.93 11.63 4.26
CA ASP A 149 6.50 12.92 4.67
C ASP A 149 5.56 13.64 5.65
N GLU A 150 4.27 13.75 5.29
CA GLU A 150 3.23 14.35 6.14
C GLU A 150 3.08 13.59 7.47
N PHE A 151 3.20 12.26 7.46
CA PHE A 151 3.13 11.42 8.65
C PHE A 151 4.33 11.67 9.59
N ILE A 152 5.54 11.76 9.04
CA ILE A 152 6.79 12.01 9.77
C ILE A 152 6.68 13.35 10.51
N GLU A 153 6.35 14.42 9.78
CA GLU A 153 6.18 15.77 10.32
C GLU A 153 5.15 15.81 11.46
N ALA A 154 4.02 15.10 11.32
CA ALA A 154 2.95 15.14 12.30
C ALA A 154 3.18 14.29 13.57
N ASN A 155 4.00 13.24 13.51
CA ASN A 155 4.02 12.20 14.56
C ASN A 155 5.37 11.96 15.24
N ILE A 156 6.50 12.32 14.62
CA ILE A 156 7.82 11.84 15.07
C ILE A 156 8.55 12.84 16.00
N ASP A 157 8.21 14.13 15.97
CA ASP A 157 9.06 15.17 16.58
C ASP A 157 9.24 15.12 18.11
N TYR A 158 8.20 14.79 18.89
CA TYR A 158 8.30 14.76 20.38
C TYR A 158 7.84 13.47 21.06
N LYS A 159 7.05 12.63 20.38
CA LYS A 159 6.39 11.45 21.01
C LYS A 159 7.24 10.19 21.03
N LEU A 160 8.37 10.14 20.32
CA LEU A 160 9.07 8.87 20.07
C LEU A 160 10.58 8.90 20.36
N TYR A 161 11.09 9.84 21.17
CA TYR A 161 12.54 10.03 21.38
C TYR A 161 13.34 8.73 21.64
N GLU A 162 12.83 7.81 22.45
CA GLU A 162 13.51 6.52 22.75
C GLU A 162 13.57 5.54 21.57
N VAL A 163 12.72 5.69 20.57
CA VAL A 163 12.61 4.79 19.41
C VAL A 163 12.73 5.53 18.07
N LYS A 164 13.10 6.81 18.10
CA LYS A 164 13.17 7.68 16.92
C LYS A 164 14.13 7.10 15.89
N ASP A 165 15.36 6.79 16.29
CA ASP A 165 16.36 6.16 15.41
C ASP A 165 15.82 4.88 14.73
N LEU A 166 15.02 4.10 15.46
CA LEU A 166 14.43 2.87 14.93
C LEU A 166 13.36 3.15 13.88
N VAL A 167 12.50 4.13 14.14
CA VAL A 167 11.44 4.54 13.21
C VAL A 167 12.06 5.17 11.97
N ASP A 168 13.01 6.09 12.15
CA ASP A 168 13.71 6.76 11.05
C ASP A 168 14.43 5.73 10.16
N THR A 169 15.22 4.82 10.75
CA THR A 169 15.89 3.75 9.99
C THR A 169 14.90 2.89 9.19
N HIS A 170 13.72 2.63 9.73
CA HIS A 170 12.70 1.80 9.07
C HIS A 170 11.92 2.58 7.99
N LEU A 171 11.83 3.91 8.12
CA LEU A 171 11.25 4.78 7.10
C LEU A 171 12.21 4.95 5.93
N ASP A 172 13.49 5.19 6.19
CA ASP A 172 14.55 5.23 5.17
C ASP A 172 14.57 3.92 4.37
N TRP A 173 14.53 2.77 5.07
CA TRP A 173 14.42 1.45 4.44
C TRP A 173 13.18 1.30 3.53
N LYS A 174 12.04 1.83 3.96
CA LYS A 174 10.82 1.81 3.16
C LYS A 174 10.97 2.71 1.94
N GLU A 175 11.56 3.88 2.11
CA GLU A 175 11.82 4.83 1.04
C GLU A 175 12.72 4.22 -0.04
N ASP A 176 13.80 3.52 0.34
CA ASP A 176 14.68 2.81 -0.58
C ASP A 176 13.93 1.78 -1.43
N ILE A 177 12.98 1.05 -0.82
CA ILE A 177 12.12 0.11 -1.55
C ILE A 177 11.19 0.85 -2.51
N LEU A 178 10.58 1.96 -2.08
CA LEU A 178 9.70 2.76 -2.92
C LEU A 178 10.47 3.37 -4.11
N ASP A 179 11.68 3.89 -3.87
CA ASP A 179 12.63 4.32 -4.90
C ASP A 179 12.88 3.22 -5.93
N PHE A 180 13.22 2.01 -5.47
CA PHE A 180 13.45 0.86 -6.34
C PHE A 180 12.23 0.47 -7.21
N LEU A 181 11.01 0.72 -6.73
CA LEU A 181 9.80 0.39 -7.49
C LEU A 181 9.57 1.32 -8.68
N ILE A 182 9.97 2.59 -8.58
CA ILE A 182 9.76 3.61 -9.61
C ILE A 182 11.02 3.86 -10.45
N ASP A 183 12.19 3.83 -9.82
CA ASP A 183 13.49 4.06 -10.46
C ASP A 183 14.21 2.73 -10.71
N GLU A 184 15.04 2.66 -11.76
CA GLU A 184 15.94 1.53 -12.00
C GLU A 184 17.17 1.52 -11.09
N LYS A 185 17.08 2.15 -9.91
CA LYS A 185 18.16 2.10 -8.91
C LYS A 185 18.35 0.64 -8.45
N ASN A 186 19.58 0.25 -8.15
CA ASN A 186 19.83 -1.03 -7.51
C ASN A 186 19.51 -0.93 -6.01
N ILE A 187 18.81 -1.93 -5.49
CA ILE A 187 18.62 -2.12 -4.04
C ILE A 187 19.51 -3.26 -3.57
N ASP A 188 20.19 -3.08 -2.44
CA ASP A 188 20.95 -4.14 -1.80
C ASP A 188 19.99 -5.14 -1.14
N GLU A 189 19.97 -6.38 -1.61
CA GLU A 189 19.09 -7.43 -1.05
C GLU A 189 19.37 -7.70 0.43
N ASN A 190 20.60 -7.44 0.90
CA ASN A 190 20.93 -7.57 2.32
C ASN A 190 20.22 -6.51 3.18
N GLN A 191 19.87 -5.34 2.62
CA GLN A 191 19.11 -4.31 3.32
C GLN A 191 17.62 -4.66 3.43
N ILE A 192 17.12 -5.53 2.56
CA ILE A 192 15.71 -5.98 2.59
C ILE A 192 15.51 -7.06 3.66
N SER A 193 16.55 -7.85 3.95
CA SER A 193 16.49 -8.97 4.88
C SER A 193 15.99 -8.55 6.26
N VAL A 194 15.03 -9.32 6.80
CA VAL A 194 14.53 -9.11 8.17
C VAL A 194 15.64 -9.23 9.22
N CYS A 195 16.69 -10.01 8.95
CA CYS A 195 17.76 -10.30 9.90
C CYS A 195 18.74 -9.12 10.08
N SER A 196 18.86 -8.23 9.10
CA SER A 196 19.72 -7.04 9.18
C SER A 196 18.98 -5.82 9.76
N CYS A 197 17.67 -5.90 9.93
CA CYS A 197 16.85 -4.80 10.43
C CYS A 197 17.05 -4.57 11.93
N LYS A 198 17.36 -3.31 12.33
CA LYS A 198 17.46 -2.89 13.74
C LYS A 198 16.19 -3.16 14.54
N ALA A 199 15.01 -3.13 13.89
CA ALA A 199 13.75 -3.36 14.59
C ALA A 199 13.58 -4.82 15.01
N THR A 200 14.22 -5.76 14.29
CA THR A 200 14.25 -7.18 14.67
C THR A 200 14.98 -7.37 16.00
N SER A 201 16.21 -6.89 16.12
CA SER A 201 16.99 -7.01 17.38
C SER A 201 16.28 -6.31 18.54
N TRP A 202 15.73 -5.11 18.31
CA TRP A 202 14.94 -4.40 19.32
C TRP A 202 13.74 -5.21 19.79
N LEU A 203 12.96 -5.81 18.88
CA LEU A 203 11.78 -6.60 19.24
C LEU A 203 12.17 -7.86 20.02
N GLU A 204 13.26 -8.52 19.64
CA GLU A 204 13.77 -9.70 20.33
C GLU A 204 14.23 -9.40 21.75
N ASP A 205 14.97 -8.31 21.94
CA ASP A 205 15.44 -7.90 23.26
C ASP A 205 14.27 -7.50 24.17
N ARG A 206 13.29 -6.75 23.65
CA ARG A 206 12.06 -6.44 24.40
C ARG A 206 11.24 -7.68 24.76
N LEU A 207 11.18 -8.68 23.89
CA LEU A 207 10.51 -9.95 24.18
C LEU A 207 11.20 -10.74 25.30
N LYS A 208 12.53 -10.70 25.38
CA LYS A 208 13.33 -11.34 26.44
C LYS A 208 13.14 -10.63 27.78
N GLU A 209 13.17 -9.30 27.78
CA GLU A 209 13.05 -8.46 28.99
C GLU A 209 11.64 -8.44 29.60
N GLU A 210 10.61 -8.50 28.75
CA GLU A 210 9.23 -8.36 29.20
C GLU A 210 8.84 -9.52 30.13
N LYS A 211 8.09 -9.25 31.21
CA LYS A 211 7.61 -10.26 32.17
C LYS A 211 6.11 -10.46 32.08
N SER A 212 5.36 -9.45 31.66
CA SER A 212 3.91 -9.53 31.51
C SER A 212 3.51 -10.40 30.31
N LYS A 213 2.70 -11.44 30.57
CA LYS A 213 2.15 -12.32 29.53
C LYS A 213 1.37 -11.53 28.47
N GLU A 214 0.56 -10.56 28.88
CA GLU A 214 -0.24 -9.72 27.98
C GLU A 214 0.66 -8.89 27.05
N LYS A 215 1.71 -8.25 27.60
CA LYS A 215 2.64 -7.44 26.81
C LYS A 215 3.50 -8.30 25.89
N LYS A 216 3.91 -9.50 26.32
CA LYS A 216 4.59 -10.46 25.44
C LYS A 216 3.74 -10.82 24.23
N GLU A 217 2.44 -11.05 24.40
CA GLU A 217 1.55 -11.34 23.27
C GLU A 217 1.43 -10.15 22.31
N LYS A 218 1.38 -8.91 22.82
CA LYS A 218 1.42 -7.70 21.97
C LYS A 218 2.73 -7.60 21.19
N LEU A 219 3.88 -7.82 21.83
CA LEU A 219 5.19 -7.83 21.17
C LEU A 219 5.34 -8.94 20.14
N LYS A 220 4.83 -10.16 20.41
CA LYS A 220 4.81 -11.26 19.42
C LYS A 220 3.98 -10.90 18.20
N LYS A 221 2.84 -10.21 18.37
CA LYS A 221 2.04 -9.72 17.24
C LYS A 221 2.82 -8.70 16.42
N LEU A 222 3.52 -7.76 17.07
CA LEU A 222 4.40 -6.80 16.40
C LEU A 222 5.51 -7.49 15.61
N GLN A 223 6.17 -8.50 16.21
CA GLN A 223 7.21 -9.29 15.53
C GLN A 223 6.67 -10.03 14.30
N LYS A 224 5.47 -10.62 14.38
CA LYS A 224 4.83 -11.27 13.23
C LYS A 224 4.48 -10.28 12.12
N LEU A 225 4.00 -9.09 12.47
CA LEU A 225 3.71 -8.02 11.50
C LEU A 225 5.00 -7.54 10.82
N HIS A 226 6.06 -7.33 11.59
CA HIS A 226 7.38 -6.94 11.09
C HIS A 226 7.95 -7.97 10.10
N TYR A 227 7.92 -9.26 10.47
CA TYR A 227 8.37 -10.33 9.57
C TYR A 227 7.54 -10.37 8.27
N LYS A 228 6.21 -10.24 8.38
CA LYS A 228 5.34 -10.19 7.20
C LYS A 228 5.66 -8.99 6.29
N LEU A 229 6.00 -7.85 6.88
CA LEU A 229 6.37 -6.63 6.16
C LEU A 229 7.64 -6.85 5.32
N HIS A 230 8.71 -7.38 5.93
CA HIS A 230 9.95 -7.71 5.20
C HIS A 230 9.73 -8.76 4.11
N LYS A 231 8.96 -9.82 4.38
CA LYS A 231 8.64 -10.83 3.36
C LYS A 231 7.87 -10.24 2.17
N SER A 232 7.00 -9.26 2.43
CA SER A 232 6.29 -8.53 1.38
C SER A 232 7.26 -7.67 0.56
N ALA A 233 8.21 -6.99 1.21
CA ALA A 233 9.28 -6.24 0.53
C ALA A 233 10.17 -7.12 -0.36
N GLU A 234 10.61 -8.29 0.11
CA GLU A 234 11.38 -9.25 -0.70
C GLU A 234 10.61 -9.65 -1.96
N LYS A 235 9.31 -9.88 -1.82
CA LYS A 235 8.44 -10.25 -2.94
C LYS A 235 8.20 -9.08 -3.90
N LEU A 236 8.13 -7.84 -3.42
CA LEU A 236 8.08 -6.66 -4.29
C LEU A 236 9.31 -6.58 -5.18
N VAL A 237 10.49 -6.78 -4.60
CA VAL A 237 11.75 -6.69 -5.33
C VAL A 237 11.87 -7.79 -6.39
N SER A 238 11.50 -9.02 -6.06
CA SER A 238 11.52 -10.11 -7.06
C SER A 238 10.52 -9.88 -8.20
N LEU A 239 9.28 -9.46 -7.89
CA LEU A 239 8.26 -9.18 -8.89
C LEU A 239 8.64 -8.01 -9.82
N LYS A 240 9.31 -6.98 -9.31
CA LYS A 240 9.83 -5.87 -10.12
C LYS A 240 10.96 -6.34 -11.05
N LYS A 241 11.91 -7.15 -10.56
CA LYS A 241 13.00 -7.72 -11.39
C LYS A 241 12.47 -8.63 -12.51
N GLU A 242 11.41 -9.38 -12.24
CA GLU A 242 10.73 -10.23 -13.22
C GLU A 242 9.74 -9.46 -14.13
N GLU A 243 9.61 -8.14 -13.96
CA GLU A 243 8.64 -7.28 -14.63
C GLU A 243 7.17 -7.76 -14.53
N LYS A 244 6.82 -8.42 -13.42
CA LYS A 244 5.46 -8.91 -13.11
C LYS A 244 4.60 -7.80 -12.50
N PHE A 245 4.41 -6.71 -13.24
CA PHE A 245 3.79 -5.47 -12.75
C PHE A 245 2.37 -5.63 -12.22
N PHE A 246 1.57 -6.53 -12.80
CA PHE A 246 0.21 -6.77 -12.32
C PHE A 246 0.21 -7.33 -10.89
N GLN A 247 1.01 -8.38 -10.64
CA GLN A 247 1.19 -8.95 -9.32
C GLN A 247 1.90 -7.98 -8.37
N LEU A 248 2.79 -7.13 -8.90
CA LEU A 248 3.52 -6.13 -8.15
C LEU A 248 2.58 -5.09 -7.52
N VAL A 249 1.58 -4.58 -8.26
CA VAL A 249 0.57 -3.65 -7.71
C VAL A 249 -0.21 -4.28 -6.55
N TYR A 250 -0.58 -5.56 -6.68
CA TYR A 250 -1.27 -6.27 -5.59
C TYR A 250 -0.38 -6.44 -4.36
N GLU A 251 0.87 -6.85 -4.54
CA GLU A 251 1.82 -7.01 -3.44
C GLU A 251 2.15 -5.65 -2.80
N TYR A 252 2.20 -4.57 -3.58
CA TYR A 252 2.41 -3.20 -3.10
C TYR A 252 1.32 -2.79 -2.12
N ASN A 253 0.05 -3.03 -2.46
CA ASN A 253 -1.07 -2.74 -1.57
C ASN A 253 -0.97 -3.54 -0.25
N ASN A 254 -0.49 -4.78 -0.30
CA ASN A 254 -0.26 -5.59 0.91
C ASN A 254 0.91 -5.06 1.74
N PHE A 255 1.99 -4.61 1.10
CA PHE A 255 3.14 -4.00 1.75
C PHE A 255 2.74 -2.73 2.48
N VAL A 256 2.09 -1.78 1.80
CA VAL A 256 1.61 -0.52 2.40
C VAL A 256 0.65 -0.80 3.56
N LYS A 257 -0.35 -1.67 3.36
CA LYS A 257 -1.29 -2.05 4.43
C LYS A 257 -0.58 -2.65 5.64
N THR A 258 0.39 -3.54 5.42
CA THR A 258 1.13 -4.18 6.52
C THR A 258 2.04 -3.17 7.22
N SER A 259 2.66 -2.26 6.46
CA SER A 259 3.49 -1.15 6.97
C SER A 259 2.68 -0.25 7.89
N LEU A 260 1.49 0.19 7.46
CA LEU A 260 0.59 1.03 8.26
C LEU A 260 0.15 0.34 9.56
N ILE A 261 -0.25 -0.94 9.49
CA ILE A 261 -0.67 -1.70 10.67
C ILE A 261 0.51 -1.90 11.64
N PHE A 262 1.70 -2.19 11.11
CA PHE A 262 2.91 -2.33 11.92
C PHE A 262 3.27 -1.01 12.63
N LEU A 263 3.38 0.10 11.88
CA LEU A 263 3.78 1.39 12.41
C LEU A 263 2.77 1.92 13.44
N SER A 264 1.47 1.84 13.14
CA SER A 264 0.42 2.23 14.10
C SER A 264 0.44 1.38 15.38
N SER A 265 0.61 0.05 15.25
CA SER A 265 0.71 -0.84 16.41
C SER A 265 1.98 -0.59 17.23
N PHE A 266 3.09 -0.29 16.55
CA PHE A 266 4.38 0.01 17.16
C PHE A 266 4.31 1.30 17.96
N ILE A 267 3.79 2.39 17.35
CA ILE A 267 3.59 3.68 18.00
C ILE A 267 2.61 3.56 19.19
N ALA A 268 1.52 2.81 19.03
CA ALA A 268 0.57 2.58 20.13
C ALA A 268 1.24 1.85 21.31
N TYR A 269 2.09 0.85 21.02
CA TYR A 269 2.84 0.12 22.04
C TYR A 269 3.82 1.04 22.77
N THR A 270 4.64 1.80 22.04
CA THR A 270 5.68 2.67 22.63
C THR A 270 5.07 3.83 23.41
N THR A 271 4.02 4.46 22.87
CA THR A 271 3.25 5.50 23.57
C THR A 271 2.64 4.96 24.87
N SER A 272 2.10 3.74 24.86
CA SER A 272 1.58 3.11 26.08
C SER A 272 2.67 2.87 27.13
N GLN A 273 3.90 2.51 26.72
CA GLN A 273 5.01 2.41 27.68
C GLN A 273 5.43 3.78 28.22
N GLN A 274 5.49 4.81 27.38
CA GLN A 274 5.84 6.16 27.80
C GLN A 274 4.80 6.78 28.73
N ILE A 275 3.50 6.63 28.43
CA ILE A 275 2.43 7.09 29.34
C ILE A 275 2.60 6.43 30.71
N LYS A 276 2.94 5.13 30.77
CA LYS A 276 3.21 4.45 32.04
C LYS A 276 4.47 4.96 32.76
N LYS A 277 5.49 5.40 32.02
CA LYS A 277 6.68 6.06 32.60
C LYS A 277 6.36 7.46 33.13
N LEU A 278 5.59 8.26 32.38
CA LEU A 278 5.10 9.58 32.78
C LEU A 278 4.11 9.51 33.95
N GLN A 279 3.45 8.37 34.12
CA GLN A 279 2.66 8.04 35.30
C GLN A 279 3.52 7.72 36.52
N ARG A 280 4.85 7.91 36.49
CA ARG A 280 5.72 7.85 37.66
C ARG A 280 6.31 9.22 37.96
N ASP A 281 6.40 9.54 39.25
CA ASP A 281 7.07 10.73 39.73
C ASP A 281 8.58 10.67 39.39
N PRO A 282 9.18 11.70 38.78
CA PRO A 282 10.57 11.64 38.32
C PRO A 282 11.59 11.66 39.47
N LEU A 283 11.25 12.23 40.63
CA LEU A 283 12.14 12.33 41.78
C LEU A 283 12.21 11.02 42.57
N THR A 284 11.06 10.36 42.74
CA THR A 284 10.92 9.18 43.62
C THR A 284 10.69 7.87 42.86
N HIS A 285 10.39 7.95 41.56
CA HIS A 285 9.95 6.83 40.70
C HIS A 285 8.69 6.10 41.18
N LEU A 286 7.99 6.65 42.18
CA LEU A 286 6.71 6.16 42.67
C LEU A 286 5.60 6.46 41.66
N LEU A 287 4.48 5.75 41.79
CA LEU A 287 3.32 5.97 40.93
C LEU A 287 2.74 7.36 41.18
N SER A 288 2.53 8.10 40.10
CA SER A 288 1.89 9.41 40.12
C SER A 288 0.44 9.31 40.56
N ARG A 289 -0.07 10.43 41.06
CA ARG A 289 -1.48 10.59 41.45
C ARG A 289 -2.47 10.23 40.33
N GLY A 290 -2.07 10.37 39.06
CA GLY A 290 -2.92 10.02 37.92
C GLY A 290 -3.25 8.53 37.85
N LEU A 291 -2.31 7.65 38.22
CA LEU A 291 -2.49 6.20 38.20
C LEU A 291 -3.23 5.68 39.44
N LEU A 292 -3.20 6.44 40.55
CA LEU A 292 -3.90 6.09 41.78
C LEU A 292 -5.40 5.88 41.54
N LYS A 293 -6.02 6.69 40.67
CA LYS A 293 -7.46 6.58 40.36
C LYS A 293 -7.81 5.23 39.73
N GLU A 294 -7.00 4.76 38.79
CA GLU A 294 -7.20 3.48 38.10
C GLU A 294 -6.96 2.30 39.05
N ILE A 295 -5.90 2.36 39.86
CA ILE A 295 -5.59 1.34 40.87
C ILE A 295 -6.70 1.25 41.91
N PHE A 296 -7.20 2.39 42.38
CA PHE A 296 -8.24 2.45 43.40
C PHE A 296 -9.55 1.82 42.92
N LEU A 297 -9.96 2.06 41.66
CA LEU A 297 -11.14 1.41 41.07
C LEU A 297 -10.97 -0.11 41.00
N ASN A 298 -9.82 -0.58 40.50
CA ASN A 298 -9.55 -2.02 40.38
C ASN A 298 -9.51 -2.72 41.76
N VAL A 299 -8.90 -2.09 42.77
CA VAL A 299 -8.83 -2.65 44.13
C VAL A 299 -10.20 -2.62 44.81
N MET A 300 -11.02 -1.59 44.55
CA MET A 300 -12.39 -1.52 45.05
C MET A 300 -13.27 -2.62 44.45
N ASP A 301 -13.20 -2.85 43.15
CA ASP A 301 -13.94 -3.93 42.50
C ASP A 301 -13.54 -5.30 43.05
N LEU A 302 -12.24 -5.52 43.27
CA LEU A 302 -11.74 -6.75 43.91
C LEU A 302 -12.21 -6.89 45.36
N SER A 303 -12.26 -5.81 46.13
CA SER A 303 -12.76 -5.79 47.50
C SER A 303 -14.25 -6.13 47.56
N ILE A 304 -15.06 -5.58 46.66
CA ILE A 304 -16.50 -5.89 46.53
C ILE A 304 -16.70 -7.36 46.17
N LEU A 305 -15.93 -7.88 45.21
CA LEU A 305 -16.06 -9.25 44.71
C LEU A 305 -15.57 -10.30 45.71
N SER A 306 -14.51 -10.01 46.46
CA SER A 306 -13.91 -10.94 47.43
C SER A 306 -14.49 -10.83 48.84
N GLY A 307 -15.15 -9.71 49.16
CA GLY A 307 -15.59 -9.39 50.53
C GLY A 307 -14.45 -8.95 51.45
N GLU A 308 -13.21 -8.89 50.96
CA GLU A 308 -12.03 -8.49 51.74
C GLU A 308 -11.91 -6.96 51.80
N PRO A 309 -11.84 -6.34 52.99
CA PRO A 309 -11.71 -4.90 53.11
C PRO A 309 -10.31 -4.42 52.71
N PHE A 310 -10.19 -3.20 52.19
CA PHE A 310 -8.91 -2.54 51.94
C PHE A 310 -8.86 -1.16 52.59
N ALA A 311 -7.66 -0.64 52.81
CA ALA A 311 -7.42 0.68 53.39
C ALA A 311 -6.50 1.52 52.50
N VAL A 312 -6.63 2.84 52.59
CA VAL A 312 -5.71 3.81 51.97
C VAL A 312 -4.97 4.55 53.06
N THR A 313 -3.64 4.49 53.02
CA THR A 313 -2.77 5.22 53.94
C THR A 313 -2.24 6.47 53.26
N PHE A 314 -2.51 7.64 53.85
CA PHE A 314 -1.89 8.90 53.47
C PHE A 314 -0.69 9.17 54.40
N ILE A 315 0.46 9.46 53.81
CA ILE A 315 1.70 9.76 54.53
C ILE A 315 2.17 11.14 54.08
N ASP A 316 2.45 12.03 55.03
CA ASP A 316 3.01 13.36 54.80
C ASP A 316 4.28 13.52 55.65
N ILE A 317 5.29 14.23 55.12
CA ILE A 317 6.56 14.43 55.84
C ILE A 317 6.48 15.72 56.65
N ASP A 318 6.41 15.57 57.97
CA ASP A 318 6.30 16.70 58.89
C ASP A 318 7.49 17.66 58.78
N ASN A 319 7.19 18.97 58.68
CA ASN A 319 8.18 20.04 58.66
C ASN A 319 9.25 19.93 57.53
N PHE A 320 8.98 19.23 56.42
CA PHE A 320 9.97 18.99 55.36
C PHE A 320 10.67 20.26 54.84
N LYS A 321 9.96 21.39 54.81
CA LYS A 321 10.53 22.70 54.45
C LYS A 321 11.75 23.09 55.29
N LYS A 322 11.74 22.83 56.60
CA LYS A 322 12.89 23.15 57.48
C LYS A 322 14.13 22.34 57.14
N ILE A 323 13.95 21.14 56.60
CA ILE A 323 15.05 20.30 56.13
C ILE A 323 15.66 20.94 54.88
N ASN A 324 14.82 21.28 53.89
CA ASN A 324 15.27 21.96 52.67
C ASN A 324 15.97 23.29 52.97
N ASP A 325 15.40 24.10 53.87
CA ASP A 325 15.96 25.40 54.27
C ASP A 325 17.34 25.27 54.96
N LYS A 326 17.59 24.14 55.65
CA LYS A 326 18.83 23.90 56.40
C LYS A 326 19.92 23.20 55.59
N TYR A 327 19.54 22.27 54.71
CA TYR A 327 20.47 21.38 54.00
C TYR A 327 20.50 21.58 52.48
N GLY A 328 19.63 22.45 51.94
CA GLY A 328 19.41 22.60 50.50
C GLY A 328 18.26 21.73 49.99
N HIS A 329 17.79 22.04 48.78
CA HIS A 329 16.74 21.31 48.07
C HIS A 329 17.17 19.93 47.56
#